data_AF-A0A9R1UK62-F1
#
_entry.id   AF-A0A9R1UK62-F1
#
_cell.length_a   1.000
_cell.length_b   1.000
_cell.length_c   1.000
_cell.angle_alpha   90.00
_cell.angle_beta   90.00
_cell.angle_gamma   90.00
#
_symmetry.space_group_name_H-M   'P 1'
#
loop_
_entity.id
_entity.type
_entity.pdbx_description
1 polymer ?
#
loop_
_entity_poly.entity_id
_entity_poly.type
_entity_poly.pdbx_seq_one_letter_code
_entity_poly.pdbx_strand_id
1 'polypeptide(L)'
;MLASSLLEGVSLETLVFKVVLLFVGLQEIKSMEVKDSLDRQIWGSSTFQCEVIDPMGLSVGIASLWDPSLFNATDSIKGEAFLAIRGMWLRTIEKRTLWNNLFNLINSNLDYCWFVFGDFNVVRLPKERLGSIFCQNSVCHFNKFTYSLGLLETKVGGRRFTYMSSVGDKHDKLDRYLVSPNFIDA
;
A
#
# COMPACT_ATOMS: atom_id res chain seq x y z
N MET A 1 1.01 26.25 4.24
CA MET A 1 1.39 27.59 3.75
C MET A 1 2.82 27.95 4.19
N LEU A 2 3.81 27.09 3.91
CA LEU A 2 5.25 27.37 4.18
C LEU A 2 6.22 26.79 3.12
N ALA A 3 5.73 26.05 2.12
CA ALA A 3 6.58 25.53 1.04
C ALA A 3 6.73 26.49 -0.16
N SER A 4 5.96 27.60 -0.18
CA SER A 4 5.82 28.45 -1.37
C SER A 4 6.97 29.43 -1.59
N SER A 5 7.83 29.68 -0.60
CA SER A 5 8.84 30.76 -0.67
C SER A 5 10.26 30.29 -0.99
N LEU A 6 10.46 29.01 -1.33
CA LEU A 6 11.79 28.43 -1.61
C LEU A 6 11.92 27.85 -3.03
N LEU A 7 10.92 28.02 -3.88
CA LEU A 7 10.78 27.24 -5.12
C LEU A 7 10.44 28.11 -6.35
N GLU A 8 11.08 29.27 -6.49
CA GLU A 8 11.10 29.95 -7.79
C GLU A 8 12.10 29.21 -8.70
N GLY A 9 11.57 28.45 -9.67
CA GLY A 9 12.36 27.84 -10.75
C GLY A 9 12.43 26.31 -10.80
N VAL A 10 11.81 25.58 -9.86
CA VAL A 10 11.81 24.11 -9.84
C VAL A 10 10.46 23.57 -10.34
N SER A 11 10.47 22.82 -11.44
CA SER A 11 9.30 22.05 -11.89
C SER A 11 8.99 20.96 -10.86
N LEU A 12 7.85 21.06 -10.17
CA LEU A 12 7.40 20.10 -9.15
C LEU A 12 6.27 19.24 -9.72
N GLU A 13 6.51 17.96 -9.95
CA GLU A 13 5.45 16.99 -10.20
C GLU A 13 4.95 16.41 -8.87
N THR A 14 3.62 16.45 -8.64
CA THR A 14 2.96 15.97 -7.42
C THR A 14 2.18 14.70 -7.71
N LEU A 15 2.30 13.66 -6.86
CA LEU A 15 1.57 12.39 -6.99
C LEU A 15 0.58 12.21 -5.82
N VAL A 16 -0.66 11.80 -6.11
CA VAL A 16 -1.73 11.52 -5.14
C VAL A 16 -2.15 10.06 -5.26
N PHE A 17 -2.30 9.35 -4.13
CA PHE A 17 -2.70 7.93 -4.11
C PHE A 17 -4.21 7.75 -3.87
N LYS A 18 -4.79 6.79 -4.61
CA LYS A 18 -6.20 6.36 -4.56
C LYS A 18 -6.28 5.03 -3.81
N VAL A 19 -7.22 4.91 -2.87
CA VAL A 19 -7.50 3.63 -2.18
C VAL A 19 -8.32 2.73 -3.10
N VAL A 20 -7.84 1.51 -3.35
CA VAL A 20 -8.56 0.46 -4.10
C VAL A 20 -8.97 -0.63 -3.10
N LEU A 21 -10.26 -0.98 -3.09
CA LEU A 21 -10.79 -2.08 -2.26
C LEU A 21 -10.21 -3.42 -2.73
N LEU A 22 -9.63 -4.17 -1.80
CA LEU A 22 -8.75 -5.30 -2.10
C LEU A 22 -9.39 -6.69 -1.83
N PHE A 23 -10.30 -6.76 -0.86
CA PHE A 23 -10.93 -7.99 -0.39
C PHE A 23 -12.20 -7.67 0.41
N VAL A 24 -13.28 -8.41 0.20
CA VAL A 24 -14.54 -8.25 0.97
C VAL A 24 -15.01 -9.60 1.50
N GLY A 25 -15.32 -9.65 2.79
CA GLY A 25 -15.97 -10.78 3.46
C GLY A 25 -17.39 -10.40 3.86
N LEU A 26 -18.37 -11.22 3.47
CA LEU A 26 -19.78 -11.05 3.79
C LEU A 26 -20.27 -12.23 4.63
N GLN A 27 -21.04 -11.93 5.66
CA GLN A 27 -21.69 -12.90 6.54
C GLN A 27 -23.20 -12.59 6.58
N GLU A 28 -24.01 -13.61 6.88
CA GLU A 28 -25.48 -13.54 6.93
C GLU A 28 -26.16 -13.36 5.57
N ILE A 29 -25.56 -13.95 4.54
CA ILE A 29 -26.16 -13.99 3.22
C ILE A 29 -27.35 -14.97 3.25
N LYS A 30 -28.55 -14.44 2.97
CA LYS A 30 -29.82 -15.18 2.97
C LYS A 30 -30.26 -15.65 1.57
N SER A 31 -29.57 -15.25 0.50
CA SER A 31 -29.90 -15.63 -0.88
C SER A 31 -28.65 -15.61 -1.79
N MET A 32 -28.67 -16.46 -2.82
CA MET A 32 -27.62 -16.60 -3.85
C MET A 32 -27.50 -15.37 -4.79
N GLU A 33 -28.24 -14.28 -4.56
CA GLU A 33 -28.21 -13.05 -5.38
C GLU A 33 -26.91 -12.26 -5.28
N VAL A 34 -25.96 -12.68 -4.43
CA VAL A 34 -24.64 -12.07 -4.24
C VAL A 34 -23.83 -12.05 -5.54
N LYS A 35 -23.92 -13.08 -6.39
CA LYS A 35 -23.09 -13.14 -7.60
C LYS A 35 -23.53 -12.15 -8.69
N ASP A 36 -24.84 -11.93 -8.82
CA ASP A 36 -25.41 -11.10 -9.91
C ASP A 36 -25.65 -9.64 -9.48
N SER A 37 -25.92 -9.38 -8.20
CA SER A 37 -26.24 -8.03 -7.71
C SER A 37 -25.01 -7.21 -7.27
N LEU A 38 -23.92 -7.85 -6.82
CA LEU A 38 -22.74 -7.15 -6.28
C LEU A 38 -21.74 -6.71 -7.35
N ASP A 39 -21.78 -7.31 -8.54
CA ASP A 39 -20.79 -7.14 -9.62
C ASP A 39 -20.60 -5.67 -10.01
N ARG A 40 -21.70 -4.92 -10.20
CA ARG A 40 -21.63 -3.53 -10.68
C ARG A 40 -21.59 -2.47 -9.58
N GLN A 41 -22.21 -2.72 -8.42
CA GLN A 41 -22.31 -1.70 -7.36
C GLN A 41 -21.07 -1.63 -6.46
N ILE A 42 -20.40 -2.75 -6.19
CA ILE A 42 -19.25 -2.77 -5.26
C ILE A 42 -17.92 -2.77 -6.02
N TRP A 43 -17.81 -3.51 -7.12
CA TRP A 43 -16.53 -3.71 -7.82
C TRP A 43 -16.31 -2.80 -9.03
N GLY A 44 -17.34 -2.11 -9.52
CA GLY A 44 -17.22 -1.21 -10.67
C GLY A 44 -17.00 -1.98 -11.97
N SER A 45 -15.95 -1.65 -12.74
CA SER A 45 -15.64 -2.26 -14.04
C SER A 45 -14.59 -3.36 -14.01
N SER A 46 -14.05 -3.72 -12.83
CA SER A 46 -13.06 -4.80 -12.70
C SER A 46 -13.74 -6.13 -12.44
N THR A 47 -13.19 -7.20 -13.04
CA THR A 47 -13.62 -8.57 -12.78
C THR A 47 -13.22 -8.99 -11.36
N PHE A 48 -14.09 -9.72 -10.67
CA PHE A 48 -13.80 -10.31 -9.35
C PHE A 48 -13.91 -11.83 -9.37
N GLN A 49 -13.29 -12.49 -8.40
CA GLN A 49 -13.50 -13.89 -8.08
C GLN A 49 -14.14 -14.01 -6.70
N CYS A 50 -14.91 -15.07 -6.48
CA CYS A 50 -15.59 -15.29 -5.22
C CYS A 50 -15.71 -16.75 -4.86
N GLU A 51 -15.81 -17.01 -3.56
CA GLU A 51 -16.16 -18.29 -2.97
C GLU A 51 -17.29 -18.10 -1.98
N VAL A 52 -18.22 -19.05 -1.95
CA VAL A 52 -19.45 -18.97 -1.15
C VAL A 52 -19.69 -20.30 -0.44
N ILE A 53 -20.20 -20.22 0.78
CA ILE A 53 -20.83 -21.30 1.53
C ILE A 53 -22.32 -20.98 1.56
N ASP A 54 -23.10 -21.82 0.89
CA ASP A 54 -24.55 -21.66 0.85
C ASP A 54 -25.16 -21.93 2.24
N PRO A 55 -26.18 -21.15 2.64
CA PRO A 55 -26.93 -21.45 3.85
C PRO A 55 -27.65 -22.81 3.70
N MET A 56 -27.44 -23.71 4.65
CA MET A 56 -28.18 -24.96 4.80
C MET A 56 -29.14 -24.85 5.98
N GLY A 57 -30.43 -24.75 5.71
CA GLY A 57 -31.47 -24.61 6.74
C GLY A 57 -31.43 -23.24 7.42
N LEU A 58 -31.20 -23.21 8.74
CA LEU A 58 -31.06 -21.97 9.53
C LEU A 58 -29.63 -21.40 9.53
N SER A 59 -28.69 -22.01 8.80
CA SER A 59 -27.31 -21.55 8.79
C SER A 59 -27.13 -20.27 7.98
N VAL A 60 -26.07 -19.54 8.34
CA VAL A 60 -25.73 -18.20 7.87
C VAL A 60 -24.78 -18.35 6.67
N GLY A 61 -25.15 -17.84 5.49
CA GLY A 61 -24.27 -17.88 4.32
C GLY A 61 -23.02 -17.01 4.50
N ILE A 62 -21.87 -17.50 4.02
CA ILE A 62 -20.58 -16.80 4.07
C ILE A 62 -20.04 -16.67 2.65
N ALA A 63 -19.64 -15.46 2.26
CA ALA A 63 -18.97 -15.23 0.97
C ALA A 63 -17.66 -14.46 1.15
N SER A 64 -16.71 -14.79 0.30
CA SER A 64 -15.44 -14.09 0.16
C SER A 64 -15.28 -13.67 -1.30
N LEU A 65 -14.97 -12.40 -1.53
CA LEU A 65 -14.76 -11.81 -2.86
C LEU A 65 -13.38 -11.13 -2.91
N TRP A 66 -12.67 -11.30 -4.03
CA TRP A 66 -11.36 -10.70 -4.25
C TRP A 66 -11.13 -10.34 -5.72
N ASP A 67 -10.23 -9.40 -5.97
CA ASP A 67 -9.75 -9.07 -7.31
C ASP A 67 -8.64 -10.07 -7.72
N PRO A 68 -8.83 -10.88 -8.78
CA PRO A 68 -7.86 -11.87 -9.22
C PRO A 68 -6.57 -11.25 -9.79
N SER A 69 -6.57 -9.95 -10.14
CA SER A 69 -5.36 -9.21 -10.52
C SER A 69 -4.51 -8.82 -9.30
N LEU A 70 -5.07 -8.92 -8.09
CA LEU A 70 -4.44 -8.52 -6.82
C LEU A 70 -4.07 -9.72 -5.95
N PHE A 71 -4.86 -10.78 -6.01
CA PHE A 71 -4.72 -11.96 -5.17
C PHE A 71 -5.00 -13.22 -6.00
N ASN A 72 -4.00 -14.09 -6.11
CA ASN A 72 -4.14 -15.38 -6.74
C ASN A 72 -4.53 -16.41 -5.68
N ALA A 73 -5.82 -16.72 -5.58
CA ALA A 73 -6.32 -17.77 -4.72
C ALA A 73 -5.87 -19.14 -5.24
N THR A 74 -5.25 -19.94 -4.37
CA THR A 74 -4.76 -21.29 -4.70
C THR A 74 -5.63 -22.39 -4.13
N ASP A 75 -6.34 -22.11 -3.04
CA ASP A 75 -7.17 -23.12 -2.34
C ASP A 75 -8.27 -22.45 -1.51
N SER A 76 -9.38 -23.15 -1.28
CA SER A 76 -10.49 -22.69 -0.45
C SER A 76 -10.91 -23.80 0.52
N ILE A 77 -11.01 -23.46 1.81
CA ILE A 77 -11.41 -24.37 2.88
C ILE A 77 -12.75 -23.90 3.44
N LYS A 78 -13.75 -24.79 3.40
CA LYS A 78 -15.13 -24.51 3.82
C LYS A 78 -15.46 -25.36 5.05
N GLY A 79 -15.95 -24.71 6.10
CA GLY A 79 -16.49 -25.37 7.30
C GLY A 79 -17.87 -24.84 7.63
N GLU A 80 -18.53 -25.42 8.65
CA GLU A 80 -19.91 -25.08 9.01
C GLU A 80 -20.13 -23.60 9.37
N ALA A 81 -19.09 -22.90 9.81
CA ALA A 81 -19.17 -21.49 10.22
C ALA A 81 -17.98 -20.64 9.72
N PHE A 82 -17.19 -21.13 8.75
CA PHE A 82 -16.07 -20.36 8.22
C PHE A 82 -15.78 -20.69 6.75
N LEU A 83 -15.29 -19.67 6.04
CA LEU A 83 -14.71 -19.77 4.71
C LEU A 83 -13.29 -19.20 4.78
N ALA A 84 -12.29 -20.00 4.43
CA ALA A 84 -10.90 -19.57 4.36
C ALA A 84 -10.38 -19.68 2.93
N ILE A 85 -9.81 -18.58 2.41
CA ILE A 85 -9.17 -18.56 1.09
C ILE A 85 -7.66 -18.50 1.30
N ARG A 86 -6.95 -19.49 0.78
CA ARG A 86 -5.48 -19.51 0.73
C ARG A 86 -5.04 -19.06 -0.65
N GLY A 87 -4.02 -18.21 -0.69
CA GLY A 87 -3.48 -17.71 -1.95
C GLY A 87 -2.27 -16.83 -1.75
N MET A 88 -1.77 -16.29 -2.86
CA MET A 88 -0.65 -15.37 -2.90
C MET A 88 -1.10 -14.01 -3.38
N TRP A 89 -0.78 -12.96 -2.63
CA TRP A 89 -0.95 -11.58 -3.09
C TRP A 89 -0.06 -11.33 -4.31
N LEU A 90 -0.68 -10.99 -5.44
CA LEU A 90 0.01 -10.58 -6.66
C LEU A 90 0.56 -9.16 -6.50
N ARG A 91 -0.16 -8.26 -5.82
CA ARG A 91 0.26 -6.86 -5.65
C ARG A 91 0.97 -6.58 -4.31
N THR A 92 2.07 -7.27 -4.06
CA THR A 92 3.28 -6.64 -3.50
C THR A 92 4.10 -5.90 -4.58
N ILE A 93 3.71 -6.08 -5.85
CA ILE A 93 4.40 -5.60 -7.04
C ILE A 93 4.30 -4.08 -7.23
N GLU A 94 3.22 -3.41 -6.84
CA GLU A 94 3.06 -1.96 -7.13
C GLU A 94 4.15 -1.11 -6.50
N LYS A 95 4.49 -1.34 -5.22
CA LYS A 95 5.57 -0.59 -4.57
C LYS A 95 6.92 -0.89 -5.21
N ARG A 96 7.21 -2.16 -5.54
CA ARG A 96 8.47 -2.53 -6.22
C ARG A 96 8.58 -1.88 -7.60
N THR A 97 7.52 -1.94 -8.39
CA THR A 97 7.46 -1.32 -9.72
C THR A 97 7.58 0.19 -9.62
N LEU A 98 6.89 0.82 -8.65
CA LEU A 98 7.04 2.24 -8.37
C LEU A 98 8.48 2.60 -8.03
N TRP A 99 9.13 1.87 -7.12
CA TRP A 99 10.54 2.10 -6.77
C TRP A 99 11.47 1.89 -7.96
N ASN A 100 11.22 0.89 -8.81
CA ASN A 100 11.99 0.68 -10.04
C ASN A 100 11.78 1.81 -11.05
N ASN A 101 10.56 2.33 -11.20
CA ASN A 101 10.26 3.42 -12.12
C ASN A 101 10.91 4.73 -11.65
N LEU A 102 10.78 5.05 -10.35
CA LEU A 102 11.47 6.19 -9.75
C LEU A 102 12.99 6.03 -9.83
N PHE A 103 13.49 4.81 -9.61
CA PHE A 103 14.89 4.50 -9.79
C PHE A 103 15.36 4.83 -11.21
N ASN A 104 14.67 4.31 -12.22
CA ASN A 104 15.02 4.53 -13.62
C ASN A 104 14.98 6.02 -13.98
N LEU A 105 13.94 6.74 -13.54
CA LEU A 105 13.76 8.17 -13.80
C LEU A 105 14.92 9.01 -13.22
N ILE A 106 15.26 8.79 -11.95
CA ILE A 106 16.33 9.54 -11.28
C ILE A 106 17.69 9.12 -11.85
N ASN A 107 17.90 7.83 -12.06
CA ASN A 107 19.16 7.28 -12.56
C ASN A 107 19.46 7.68 -14.01
N SER A 108 18.44 7.95 -14.84
CA SER A 108 18.65 8.49 -16.19
C SER A 108 18.89 10.00 -16.21
N ASN A 109 18.75 10.68 -15.07
CA ASN A 109 18.77 12.14 -14.95
C ASN A 109 19.58 12.56 -13.72
N LEU A 110 20.79 11.99 -13.58
CA LEU A 110 21.65 12.21 -12.40
C LEU A 110 22.23 13.62 -12.32
N ASP A 111 22.20 14.41 -13.39
CA ASP A 111 22.71 15.78 -13.41
C ASP A 111 21.74 16.77 -12.72
N TYR A 112 20.51 16.36 -12.44
CA TYR A 112 19.50 17.18 -11.79
C TYR A 112 19.51 17.06 -10.27
N CYS A 113 19.00 18.09 -9.61
CA CYS A 113 18.70 18.05 -8.18
C CYS A 113 17.31 17.45 -7.97
N TRP A 114 17.22 16.39 -7.15
CA TRP A 114 15.98 15.67 -6.88
C TRP A 114 15.54 15.90 -5.43
N PHE A 115 14.27 16.25 -5.26
CA PHE A 115 13.60 16.34 -3.97
C PHE A 115 12.36 15.43 -4.01
N VAL A 116 12.46 14.25 -3.39
CA VAL A 116 11.42 13.21 -3.41
C VAL A 116 10.74 13.15 -2.05
N PHE A 117 9.43 13.30 -2.00
CA PHE A 117 8.68 13.32 -0.74
C PHE A 117 7.30 12.69 -0.86
N GLY A 118 6.74 12.29 0.27
CA GLY A 118 5.37 11.76 0.36
C GLY A 118 5.25 10.61 1.36
N ASP A 119 4.06 9.98 1.37
CA ASP A 119 3.78 8.77 2.13
C ASP A 119 4.31 7.55 1.36
N PHE A 120 5.49 7.08 1.75
CA PHE A 120 6.09 5.88 1.15
C PHE A 120 5.43 4.59 1.69
N ASN A 121 4.68 4.71 2.78
CA ASN A 121 4.06 3.61 3.50
C ASN A 121 5.10 2.50 3.79
N VAL A 122 6.29 2.91 4.24
CA VAL A 122 7.44 2.05 4.58
C VAL A 122 8.12 2.57 5.85
N VAL A 123 8.18 1.71 6.85
CA VAL A 123 9.03 1.89 8.04
C VAL A 123 10.42 1.34 7.73
N ARG A 124 11.46 2.16 7.88
CA ARG A 124 12.84 1.78 7.52
C ARG A 124 13.59 1.11 8.64
N LEU A 125 13.33 1.56 9.87
CA LEU A 125 14.08 1.15 11.06
C LEU A 125 13.11 0.70 12.16
N PRO A 126 13.51 -0.25 13.02
CA PRO A 126 12.68 -0.68 14.14
C PRO A 126 12.20 0.48 15.03
N LYS A 127 13.06 1.48 15.26
CA LYS A 127 12.75 2.67 16.07
C LYS A 127 11.69 3.60 15.48
N GLU A 128 11.32 3.41 14.22
CA GLU A 128 10.30 4.19 13.50
C GLU A 128 8.90 3.58 13.63
N ARG A 129 8.77 2.50 14.43
CA ARG A 129 7.53 1.82 14.73
C ARG A 129 7.33 1.67 16.23
N LEU A 130 6.10 1.85 16.68
CA LEU A 130 5.66 1.57 18.05
C LEU A 130 4.35 0.77 17.99
N GLY A 131 4.17 -0.14 18.95
CA GLY A 131 2.94 -0.92 19.10
C GLY A 131 2.77 -2.08 18.12
N SER A 132 3.79 -2.43 17.32
CA SER A 132 3.74 -3.59 16.42
C SER A 132 5.14 -4.12 16.04
N ILE A 133 5.18 -5.31 15.43
CA ILE A 133 6.42 -5.98 15.04
C ILE A 133 7.00 -5.34 13.78
N PHE A 134 8.30 -5.09 13.81
CA PHE A 134 9.04 -4.61 12.65
C PHE A 134 9.48 -5.78 11.76
N CYS A 135 9.22 -5.67 10.44
CA CYS A 135 9.57 -6.70 9.46
C CYS A 135 10.67 -6.20 8.51
N GLN A 136 11.91 -6.67 8.71
CA GLN A 136 13.06 -6.26 7.90
C GLN A 136 12.90 -6.66 6.41
N ASN A 137 12.28 -7.80 6.12
CA ASN A 137 12.07 -8.25 4.75
C ASN A 137 11.14 -7.30 3.96
N SER A 138 10.23 -6.59 4.65
CA SER A 138 9.29 -5.67 4.04
C SER A 138 9.91 -4.35 3.57
N VAL A 139 11.12 -4.00 4.06
CA VAL A 139 11.81 -2.73 3.74
C VAL A 139 12.93 -2.90 2.71
N CYS A 140 13.36 -4.13 2.41
CA CYS A 140 14.59 -4.37 1.63
C CYS A 140 14.62 -3.61 0.28
N HIS A 141 13.50 -3.56 -0.44
CA HIS A 141 13.40 -2.88 -1.72
C HIS A 141 13.52 -1.36 -1.60
N PHE A 142 12.84 -0.77 -0.62
CA PHE A 142 12.88 0.67 -0.40
C PHE A 142 14.29 1.11 0.04
N ASN A 143 14.90 0.39 0.97
CA ASN A 143 16.27 0.68 1.40
C ASN A 143 17.25 0.54 0.23
N LYS A 144 17.12 -0.52 -0.60
CA LYS A 144 17.94 -0.69 -1.80
C LYS A 144 17.76 0.48 -2.78
N PHE A 145 16.52 0.88 -3.07
CA PHE A 145 16.21 2.05 -3.91
C PHE A 145 16.91 3.32 -3.40
N THR A 146 16.73 3.66 -2.11
CA THR A 146 17.36 4.86 -1.53
C THR A 146 18.88 4.80 -1.56
N TYR A 147 19.45 3.63 -1.28
CA TYR A 147 20.89 3.42 -1.25
C TYR A 147 21.51 3.51 -2.65
N SER A 148 20.88 2.88 -3.65
CA SER A 148 21.40 2.84 -5.02
C SER A 148 21.43 4.22 -5.70
N LEU A 149 20.54 5.13 -5.31
CA LEU A 149 20.52 6.51 -5.82
C LEU A 149 21.27 7.51 -4.92
N GLY A 150 21.81 7.06 -3.79
CA GLY A 150 22.43 7.96 -2.81
C GLY A 150 21.44 8.97 -2.19
N LEU A 151 20.15 8.65 -2.16
CA LEU A 151 19.12 9.55 -1.62
C LEU A 151 19.28 9.69 -0.10
N LEU A 152 19.41 10.93 0.35
CA LEU A 152 19.59 11.28 1.75
C LEU A 152 18.29 11.76 2.36
N GLU A 153 17.93 11.21 3.52
CA GLU A 153 16.72 11.62 4.22
C GLU A 153 16.96 12.94 4.96
N THR A 154 16.18 13.96 4.63
CA THR A 154 16.28 15.27 5.28
C THR A 154 15.39 15.32 6.51
N LYS A 155 15.88 15.98 7.56
CA LYS A 155 15.07 16.28 8.74
C LYS A 155 14.19 17.48 8.43
N VAL A 156 12.99 17.23 7.94
CA VAL A 156 11.95 18.25 7.93
C VAL A 156 11.37 18.29 9.36
N GLY A 157 11.41 19.46 10.00
CA GLY A 157 10.90 19.63 11.36
C GLY A 157 9.47 19.07 11.50
N GLY A 158 9.18 18.38 12.60
CA GLY A 158 7.88 17.71 12.76
C GLY A 158 7.87 16.60 13.80
N ARG A 159 6.79 15.80 13.75
CA ARG A 159 6.58 14.66 14.65
C ARG A 159 7.46 13.47 14.25
N ARG A 160 7.94 12.70 15.23
CA ARG A 160 8.75 11.49 15.02
C ARG A 160 8.02 10.41 14.19
N PHE A 161 6.70 10.31 14.39
CA PHE A 161 5.80 9.42 13.66
C PHE A 161 4.84 10.25 12.84
N THR A 162 4.46 9.74 11.68
CA THR A 162 3.59 10.45 10.73
C THR A 162 2.22 9.76 10.60
N TYR A 163 2.11 8.54 11.12
CA TYR A 163 0.88 7.78 11.22
C TYR A 163 0.59 7.35 12.66
N MET A 164 -0.69 7.28 13.01
CA MET A 164 -1.21 6.75 14.26
C MET A 164 -2.44 5.88 13.98
N SER A 165 -2.57 4.72 14.64
CA SER A 165 -3.79 3.92 14.56
C SER A 165 -5.00 4.69 15.12
N SER A 166 -6.20 4.29 14.72
CA SER A 166 -7.46 4.84 15.28
C SER A 166 -7.57 4.66 16.79
N VAL A 167 -6.97 3.60 17.33
CA VAL A 167 -6.92 3.29 18.77
C VAL A 167 -5.83 4.11 19.48
N GLY A 168 -4.84 4.63 18.76
CA GLY A 168 -3.76 5.46 19.31
C GLY A 168 -2.60 4.67 19.94
N ASP A 169 -2.61 3.35 19.83
CA ASP A 169 -1.61 2.44 20.41
C ASP A 169 -0.44 2.12 19.48
N LYS A 170 -0.59 2.40 18.19
CA LYS A 170 0.39 2.12 17.14
C LYS A 170 0.80 3.41 16.45
N HIS A 171 2.09 3.54 16.21
CA HIS A 171 2.66 4.67 15.50
C HIS A 171 3.70 4.20 14.51
N ASP A 172 3.67 4.77 13.31
CA ASP A 172 4.65 4.50 12.27
C ASP A 172 5.16 5.82 11.66
N LYS A 173 6.42 5.84 11.25
CA LYS A 173 6.98 6.88 10.38
C LYS A 173 6.89 6.40 8.93
N LEU A 174 5.94 6.94 8.18
CA LEU A 174 5.65 6.55 6.80
C LEU A 174 6.02 7.63 5.79
N ASP A 175 5.85 8.90 6.17
CA ASP A 175 6.17 10.05 5.34
C ASP A 175 7.65 10.40 5.42
N ARG A 176 8.26 10.68 4.26
CA ARG A 176 9.68 11.03 4.16
C ARG A 176 9.92 12.15 3.16
N TYR A 177 11.08 12.76 3.32
CA TYR A 177 11.66 13.74 2.41
C TYR A 177 13.08 13.28 2.12
N LEU A 178 13.37 13.03 0.85
CA LEU A 178 14.61 12.47 0.36
C LEU A 178 15.20 13.43 -0.67
N VAL A 179 16.50 13.64 -0.62
CA VAL A 179 17.21 14.54 -1.54
C VAL A 179 18.36 13.82 -2.23
N SER A 180 18.62 14.14 -3.49
CA SER A 180 19.83 13.67 -4.16
C SER A 180 21.07 14.40 -3.62
N PRO A 181 22.27 13.81 -3.73
CA PRO A 181 23.52 14.46 -3.31
C PRO A 181 23.70 15.84 -3.92
N ASN A 182 23.42 15.99 -5.22
CA ASN A 182 23.54 17.27 -5.93
C ASN A 182 22.68 18.38 -5.33
N PHE A 183 21.54 18.06 -4.69
CA PHE A 183 20.70 19.06 -4.02
C PHE A 183 21.34 19.60 -2.74
N ILE A 184 22.23 18.84 -2.09
CA ILE A 184 22.94 19.26 -0.87
C ILE A 184 24.14 20.13 -1.21
N ASP A 185 24.79 19.85 -2.35
CA ASP A 185 25.99 20.55 -2.81
C ASP A 185 25.69 21.82 -3.63
N ALA A 186 24.42 22.08 -3.94
CA ALA A 186 23.94 23.26 -4.67
C ALA A 186 23.69 24.46 -3.73
#